data_AF-A0A8B6YNL9-F1
#
_entry.id   AF-A0A8B6YNL9-F1
#
_cell.length_a   1.000
_cell.length_b   1.000
_cell.length_c   1.000
_cell.angle_alpha   90.00
_cell.angle_beta   90.00
_cell.angle_gamma   90.00
#
_symmetry.space_group_name_H-M   'P 1'
#
loop_
_entity.id
_entity.type
_entity.pdbx_description
1 polymer ?
#
loop_
_entity_poly.entity_id
_entity_poly.type
_entity_poly.pdbx_seq_one_letter_code
_entity_poly.pdbx_strand_id
1 'polypeptide(L)'
;MLSFKQPNHFQSLMVLQWPLSYLILFWIFPPLSIYLLFTSWWPLSALYFAWFFLDWKTPEQGGRRSAWVRNWCAWTHIRDYFPISILKTKDLSPEHNYLMGVHPHGILTFGGVCNFCTEATGFSKIFPGITPYLATLSWFFKVPFLRDYLMAKGLCSVSRSAIDYLLSHGTGNLVGIVVGGVGEALQSMPNTTTLILRKHKGFVRTALQHGAHLVPTFTFGETEVYDQVLYHKDSCMYKFQRHFRQIFGFYFCVFYGRGFRQGSTGLLPYSLPIVTVVGEPLPLPKIEKPSQEVVDKYHALYMDALHKLFDQHKTQYGCSETQKLLFL
;
A
#
# COMPACT_ATOMS: atom_id res chain seq x y z
N MET A 1 -8.86 17.82 -23.96
CA MET A 1 -9.01 18.20 -22.54
C MET A 1 -10.18 17.39 -21.99
N LEU A 2 -9.91 16.28 -21.29
CA LEU A 2 -10.97 15.48 -20.68
C LEU A 2 -11.57 16.31 -19.54
N SER A 3 -12.83 16.73 -19.70
CA SER A 3 -13.59 17.42 -18.67
C SER A 3 -13.96 16.39 -17.59
N PHE A 4 -13.09 16.20 -16.61
CA PHE A 4 -13.40 15.39 -15.45
C PHE A 4 -14.43 16.15 -14.60
N LYS A 5 -15.61 15.56 -14.43
CA LYS A 5 -16.69 16.12 -13.60
C LYS A 5 -16.14 16.40 -12.21
N GLN A 6 -16.28 17.65 -11.73
CA GLN A 6 -15.83 17.97 -10.39
C GLN A 6 -16.59 17.10 -9.36
N PRO A 7 -15.86 16.37 -8.50
CA PRO A 7 -16.45 15.67 -7.37
C PRO A 7 -17.18 16.64 -6.47
N ASN A 8 -18.34 16.23 -5.96
CA ASN A 8 -19.08 17.06 -5.03
C ASN A 8 -18.33 17.17 -3.68
N HIS A 9 -18.70 18.15 -2.84
CA HIS A 9 -18.06 18.35 -1.54
C HIS A 9 -18.14 17.11 -0.66
N PHE A 10 -19.23 16.34 -0.75
CA PHE A 10 -19.40 15.10 -0.01
C PHE A 10 -18.34 14.04 -0.38
N GLN A 11 -18.13 13.77 -1.67
CA GLN A 11 -17.09 12.86 -2.16
C GLN A 11 -15.69 13.33 -1.73
N SER A 12 -15.46 14.64 -1.77
CA SER A 12 -14.20 15.25 -1.32
C SER A 12 -13.96 15.01 0.18
N LEU A 13 -15.00 15.15 1.01
CA LEU A 13 -14.94 14.84 2.44
C LEU A 13 -14.72 13.34 2.69
N MET A 14 -15.35 12.45 1.92
CA MET A 14 -15.16 11.00 2.05
C MET A 14 -13.73 10.57 1.70
N VAL A 15 -13.11 11.20 0.70
CA VAL A 15 -11.69 10.94 0.38
C VAL A 15 -10.76 11.40 1.50
N LEU A 16 -11.05 12.56 2.12
CA LEU A 16 -10.25 13.07 3.25
C LEU A 16 -10.53 12.32 4.55
N GLN A 17 -11.71 11.74 4.74
CA GLN A 17 -12.06 10.96 5.92
C GLN A 17 -11.03 9.86 6.17
N TRP A 18 -10.53 9.21 5.12
CA TRP A 18 -9.56 8.13 5.27
C TRP A 18 -8.20 8.60 5.86
N PRO A 19 -7.46 9.55 5.27
CA PRO A 19 -6.23 10.07 5.87
C PRO A 19 -6.47 10.74 7.23
N LEU A 20 -7.59 11.47 7.41
CA LEU A 20 -7.95 12.08 8.69
C LEU A 20 -8.19 11.03 9.79
N SER A 21 -8.77 9.87 9.44
CA SER A 21 -8.97 8.79 10.42
C SER A 21 -7.65 8.30 11.01
N TYR A 22 -6.57 8.23 10.22
CA TYR A 22 -5.25 7.89 10.75
C TYR A 22 -4.71 8.96 11.71
N LEU A 23 -4.92 10.25 11.41
CA LEU A 23 -4.49 11.33 12.31
C LEU A 23 -5.25 11.27 13.64
N ILE A 24 -6.56 11.01 13.61
CA ILE A 24 -7.38 10.86 14.83
C ILE A 24 -6.91 9.65 15.65
N LEU A 25 -6.77 8.48 15.00
CA LEU A 25 -6.36 7.24 15.65
C LEU A 25 -4.94 7.31 16.21
N PHE A 26 -4.07 8.13 15.63
CA PHE A 26 -2.70 8.28 16.08
C PHE A 26 -2.54 9.37 17.15
N TRP A 27 -3.09 10.56 16.91
CA TRP A 27 -2.84 11.74 17.75
C TRP A 27 -3.88 11.98 18.83
N ILE A 28 -5.10 11.46 18.69
CA ILE A 28 -6.20 11.75 19.62
C ILE A 28 -6.50 10.56 20.52
N PHE A 29 -6.70 9.38 19.94
CA PHE A 29 -7.18 8.22 20.70
C PHE A 29 -6.17 7.71 21.75
N PRO A 30 -4.86 7.58 21.47
CA PRO A 30 -3.90 7.12 22.46
C PRO A 30 -3.77 8.11 23.64
N PRO A 31 -3.55 9.43 23.45
CA PRO A 31 -3.52 10.37 24.56
C PRO A 31 -4.82 10.44 25.36
N LEU A 32 -5.98 10.40 24.68
CA LEU A 32 -7.27 10.34 25.35
C LEU A 32 -7.39 9.09 26.23
N SER A 33 -6.97 7.93 25.73
CA SER A 33 -7.02 6.67 26.50
C SER A 33 -6.11 6.71 27.71
N ILE A 34 -4.92 7.31 27.58
CA ILE A 34 -4.02 7.55 28.71
C ILE A 34 -4.64 8.50 29.72
N TYR A 35 -5.23 9.62 29.28
CA TYR A 35 -5.92 10.56 30.14
C TYR A 35 -7.06 9.89 30.92
N LEU A 36 -7.89 9.08 30.26
CA LEU A 36 -9.02 8.39 30.89
C LEU A 36 -8.60 7.45 32.03
N LEU A 37 -7.37 6.91 32.01
CA LEU A 37 -6.82 6.11 33.13
C LEU A 37 -6.75 6.89 34.46
N PHE A 38 -6.73 8.22 34.40
CA PHE A 38 -6.69 9.10 35.57
C PHE A 38 -8.08 9.69 35.93
N THR A 39 -9.15 9.12 35.39
CA THR A 39 -10.54 9.56 35.61
C THR A 39 -11.41 8.40 36.09
N SER A 40 -12.67 8.67 36.46
CA SER A 40 -13.65 7.61 36.79
C SER A 40 -13.93 6.63 35.65
N TRP A 41 -13.52 6.97 34.42
CA TRP A 41 -13.65 6.12 33.22
C TRP A 41 -12.43 5.20 32.98
N TRP A 42 -11.48 5.15 33.92
CA TRP A 42 -10.28 4.31 33.81
C TRP A 42 -10.54 2.83 33.46
N PRO A 43 -11.66 2.18 33.86
CA PRO A 43 -11.87 0.77 33.52
C PRO A 43 -11.90 0.52 32.02
N LEU A 44 -12.42 1.47 31.21
CA LEU A 44 -12.47 1.34 29.76
C LEU A 44 -11.06 1.26 29.16
N SER A 45 -10.19 2.20 29.55
CA SER A 45 -8.80 2.22 29.09
C SER A 45 -8.01 1.02 29.60
N ALA A 46 -8.18 0.64 30.87
CA ALA A 46 -7.46 -0.48 31.45
C ALA A 46 -7.81 -1.80 30.77
N LEU A 47 -9.11 -2.05 30.51
CA LEU A 47 -9.55 -3.24 29.78
C LEU A 47 -8.99 -3.27 28.35
N TYR A 48 -9.04 -2.14 27.65
CA TYR A 48 -8.47 -2.05 26.31
C TYR A 48 -6.96 -2.30 26.31
N PHE A 49 -6.19 -1.69 27.22
CA PHE A 49 -4.75 -1.89 27.29
C PHE A 49 -4.39 -3.33 27.71
N ALA A 50 -5.11 -3.92 28.65
CA ALA A 50 -4.94 -5.33 29.01
C ALA A 50 -5.12 -6.24 27.79
N TRP A 51 -6.23 -6.07 27.06
CA TRP A 51 -6.45 -6.78 25.80
C TRP A 51 -5.34 -6.50 24.77
N PHE A 52 -4.92 -5.24 24.63
CA PHE A 52 -3.89 -4.83 23.68
C PHE A 52 -2.55 -5.55 23.92
N PHE A 53 -2.16 -5.74 25.18
CA PHE A 53 -0.97 -6.49 25.58
C PHE A 53 -1.11 -7.99 25.36
N LEU A 54 -2.30 -8.56 25.64
CA LEU A 54 -2.57 -9.98 25.36
C LEU A 54 -2.56 -10.27 23.85
N ASP A 55 -3.08 -9.35 23.03
CA ASP A 55 -3.16 -9.43 21.57
C ASP A 55 -1.89 -8.91 20.87
N TRP A 56 -0.77 -8.73 21.59
CA TRP A 56 0.44 -8.08 21.08
C TRP A 56 1.04 -8.74 19.82
N LYS A 57 0.90 -10.06 19.69
CA LYS A 57 1.49 -10.85 18.59
C LYS A 57 0.62 -10.97 17.35
N THR A 58 -0.66 -10.60 17.45
CA THR A 58 -1.64 -10.72 16.35
C THR A 58 -1.21 -10.03 15.05
N PRO A 59 -0.59 -8.84 15.04
CA PRO A 59 -0.08 -8.23 13.81
C PRO A 59 0.99 -9.04 13.07
N GLU A 60 1.73 -9.90 13.76
CA GLU A 60 2.75 -10.80 13.19
C GLU A 60 2.15 -12.15 12.75
N GLN A 61 0.85 -12.38 13.00
CA GLN A 61 0.16 -13.65 12.78
C GLN A 61 -1.05 -13.49 11.83
N GLY A 62 -0.91 -12.63 10.82
CA GLY A 62 -1.95 -12.39 9.81
C GLY A 62 -3.06 -11.41 10.23
N GLY A 63 -3.00 -10.87 11.45
CA GLY A 63 -3.91 -9.82 11.92
C GLY A 63 -5.37 -10.27 12.06
N ARG A 64 -6.27 -9.29 12.19
CA ARG A 64 -7.71 -9.49 12.36
C ARG A 64 -8.49 -8.72 11.30
N ARG A 65 -8.69 -9.35 10.14
CA ARG A 65 -9.50 -8.80 9.03
C ARG A 65 -10.97 -8.73 9.42
N SER A 66 -11.64 -7.64 9.03
CA SER A 66 -13.08 -7.46 9.24
C SER A 66 -13.77 -7.28 7.91
N ALA A 67 -14.63 -8.24 7.55
CA ALA A 67 -15.46 -8.12 6.36
C ALA A 67 -16.34 -6.86 6.42
N TRP A 68 -16.85 -6.51 7.59
CA TRP A 68 -17.64 -5.29 7.78
C TRP A 68 -16.85 -4.03 7.46
N VAL A 69 -15.64 -3.86 8.03
CA VAL A 69 -14.79 -2.70 7.74
C VAL A 69 -14.41 -2.64 6.26
N ARG A 70 -14.05 -3.77 5.65
CA ARG A 70 -13.66 -3.85 4.22
C ARG A 70 -14.80 -3.52 3.25
N ASN A 71 -16.06 -3.58 3.70
CA ASN A 71 -17.26 -3.30 2.92
C ASN A 71 -17.92 -1.94 3.25
N TRP A 72 -17.25 -1.04 3.99
CA TRP A 72 -17.80 0.29 4.25
C TRP A 72 -18.04 1.09 2.96
N CYS A 73 -19.17 1.80 2.91
CA CYS A 73 -19.56 2.67 1.80
C CYS A 73 -18.54 3.80 1.52
N ALA A 74 -17.76 4.21 2.54
CA ALA A 74 -16.68 5.17 2.35
C ALA A 74 -15.69 4.73 1.24
N TRP A 75 -15.40 3.43 1.12
CA TRP A 75 -14.48 2.90 0.11
C TRP A 75 -15.03 3.02 -1.31
N THR A 76 -16.34 2.85 -1.49
CA THR A 76 -16.97 3.07 -2.79
C THR A 76 -16.90 4.53 -3.22
N HIS A 77 -17.00 5.47 -2.29
CA HIS A 77 -16.80 6.89 -2.60
C HIS A 77 -15.35 7.22 -2.99
N ILE A 78 -14.36 6.60 -2.34
CA ILE A 78 -12.95 6.75 -2.73
C ILE A 78 -12.72 6.16 -4.12
N ARG A 79 -13.24 4.95 -4.39
CA ARG A 79 -13.18 4.34 -5.72
C ARG A 79 -13.75 5.25 -6.80
N ASP A 80 -14.95 5.79 -6.58
CA ASP A 80 -15.67 6.61 -7.57
C ASP A 80 -15.06 8.01 -7.74
N TYR A 81 -14.31 8.49 -6.75
CA TYR A 81 -13.57 9.74 -6.85
C TYR A 81 -12.37 9.66 -7.80
N PHE A 82 -11.65 8.53 -7.79
CA PHE A 82 -10.45 8.28 -8.61
C PHE A 82 -10.69 7.29 -9.76
N PRO A 83 -11.94 7.06 -10.17
CA PRO A 83 -12.34 5.86 -10.91
C PRO A 83 -11.43 4.61 -10.74
N ILE A 84 -11.24 4.12 -9.50
CA ILE A 84 -10.28 3.05 -9.21
C ILE A 84 -10.77 1.72 -9.81
N SER A 85 -9.89 1.04 -10.54
CA SER A 85 -10.16 -0.30 -11.07
C SER A 85 -8.97 -1.24 -10.93
N ILE A 86 -9.26 -2.54 -11.01
CA ILE A 86 -8.26 -3.61 -11.00
C ILE A 86 -8.51 -4.54 -12.19
N LEU A 87 -7.44 -4.84 -12.92
CA LEU A 87 -7.43 -5.74 -14.06
C LEU A 87 -6.52 -6.93 -13.73
N LYS A 88 -7.03 -8.15 -13.89
CA LYS A 88 -6.21 -9.37 -13.84
C LYS A 88 -5.84 -9.81 -15.24
N THR A 89 -4.58 -10.19 -15.46
CA THR A 89 -4.15 -10.79 -16.75
C THR A 89 -4.28 -12.31 -16.75
N LYS A 90 -4.24 -12.93 -15.56
CA LYS A 90 -4.39 -14.37 -15.32
C LYS A 90 -5.12 -14.64 -14.02
N ASP A 91 -5.70 -15.82 -13.92
CA ASP A 91 -6.25 -16.33 -12.66
C ASP A 91 -5.12 -16.71 -11.70
N LEU A 92 -5.40 -16.50 -10.41
CA LEU A 92 -4.56 -16.96 -9.31
C LEU A 92 -5.24 -18.16 -8.66
N SER A 93 -4.56 -19.30 -8.62
CA SER A 93 -5.06 -20.50 -7.96
C SER A 93 -5.01 -20.35 -6.44
N PRO A 94 -6.09 -20.66 -5.70
CA PRO A 94 -6.09 -20.65 -4.23
C PRO A 94 -5.22 -21.75 -3.61
N GLU A 95 -4.63 -22.64 -4.42
CA GLU A 95 -3.70 -23.69 -3.97
C GLU A 95 -2.29 -23.15 -3.69
N HIS A 96 -1.97 -21.93 -4.15
CA HIS A 96 -0.66 -21.33 -3.98
C HIS A 96 -0.74 -20.05 -3.14
N ASN A 97 0.36 -19.74 -2.47
CA ASN A 97 0.59 -18.43 -1.86
C ASN A 97 1.37 -17.56 -2.82
N TYR A 98 1.15 -16.26 -2.72
CA TYR A 98 1.66 -15.27 -3.64
C TYR A 98 2.32 -14.13 -2.89
N LEU A 99 3.44 -13.66 -3.43
CA LEU A 99 4.05 -12.42 -3.01
C LEU A 99 4.04 -11.45 -4.19
N MET A 100 3.31 -10.35 -4.02
CA MET A 100 3.03 -9.38 -5.07
C MET A 100 3.83 -8.12 -4.83
N GLY A 101 4.63 -7.70 -5.81
CA GLY A 101 5.24 -6.37 -5.76
C GLY A 101 4.27 -5.35 -6.35
N VAL A 102 3.81 -4.42 -5.51
CA VAL A 102 2.88 -3.34 -5.88
C VAL A 102 3.70 -2.10 -6.23
N HIS A 103 3.54 -1.60 -7.46
CA HIS A 103 4.30 -0.47 -7.99
C HIS A 103 3.38 0.54 -8.70
N PRO A 104 3.72 1.83 -8.73
CA PRO A 104 4.59 2.54 -7.78
C PRO A 104 3.89 2.72 -6.41
N HIS A 105 4.60 3.18 -5.39
CA HIS A 105 4.01 3.47 -4.06
C HIS A 105 2.94 4.58 -4.09
N GLY A 106 3.17 5.67 -4.82
CA GLY A 106 2.39 6.91 -4.65
C GLY A 106 2.61 7.54 -3.26
N ILE A 107 1.90 8.64 -2.96
CA ILE A 107 2.01 9.28 -1.63
C ILE A 107 1.21 8.52 -0.56
N LEU A 108 -0.04 8.17 -0.87
CA LEU A 108 -0.96 7.48 0.05
C LEU A 108 -1.39 6.09 -0.44
N THR A 109 -0.93 5.66 -1.62
CA THR A 109 -1.24 4.33 -2.19
C THR A 109 -2.75 4.05 -2.27
N PHE A 110 -3.53 4.99 -2.82
CA PHE A 110 -4.99 4.88 -2.91
C PHE A 110 -5.43 3.64 -3.69
N GLY A 111 -4.80 3.37 -4.83
CA GLY A 111 -5.10 2.20 -5.65
C GLY A 111 -4.82 0.92 -4.89
N GLY A 112 -3.63 0.77 -4.31
CA GLY A 112 -3.25 -0.42 -3.55
C GLY A 112 -4.17 -0.68 -2.35
N VAL A 113 -4.51 0.34 -1.56
CA VAL A 113 -5.41 0.15 -0.41
C VAL A 113 -6.84 -0.14 -0.87
N CYS A 114 -7.37 0.59 -1.84
CA CYS A 114 -8.72 0.35 -2.32
C CYS A 114 -8.86 -1.06 -2.90
N ASN A 115 -7.88 -1.49 -3.71
CA ASN A 115 -7.90 -2.78 -4.39
C ASN A 115 -7.63 -3.98 -3.49
N PHE A 116 -6.67 -3.89 -2.56
CA PHE A 116 -6.22 -5.05 -1.79
C PHE A 116 -6.73 -5.06 -0.35
N CYS A 117 -7.13 -3.91 0.20
CA CYS A 117 -7.57 -3.79 1.59
C CYS A 117 -9.07 -3.57 1.74
N THR A 118 -9.83 -3.45 0.65
CA THR A 118 -11.29 -3.27 0.69
C THR A 118 -11.98 -4.16 -0.34
N GLU A 119 -13.31 -4.19 -0.34
CA GLU A 119 -14.11 -4.84 -1.37
C GLU A 119 -14.69 -3.84 -2.39
N ALA A 120 -14.26 -2.57 -2.38
CA ALA A 120 -14.84 -1.54 -3.24
C ALA A 120 -14.70 -1.84 -4.74
N THR A 121 -13.60 -2.46 -5.14
CA THR A 121 -13.37 -2.91 -6.52
C THR A 121 -13.73 -4.39 -6.76
N GLY A 122 -14.33 -5.05 -5.76
CA GLY A 122 -14.80 -6.42 -5.87
C GLY A 122 -13.67 -7.45 -5.95
N PHE A 123 -12.57 -7.24 -5.23
CA PHE A 123 -11.39 -8.13 -5.25
C PHE A 123 -11.76 -9.61 -5.13
N SER A 124 -12.62 -9.96 -4.17
CA SER A 124 -13.05 -11.35 -3.92
C SER A 124 -13.76 -12.01 -5.11
N LYS A 125 -14.41 -11.23 -5.97
CA LYS A 125 -15.03 -11.71 -7.21
C LYS A 125 -14.01 -11.90 -8.34
N ILE A 126 -12.98 -11.04 -8.37
CA ILE A 126 -11.95 -11.05 -9.40
C ILE A 126 -10.94 -12.18 -9.14
N PHE A 127 -10.58 -12.40 -7.89
CA PHE A 127 -9.66 -13.45 -7.43
C PHE A 127 -10.37 -14.35 -6.41
N PRO A 128 -11.27 -15.25 -6.86
CA PRO A 128 -12.01 -16.12 -5.95
C PRO A 128 -11.06 -17.04 -5.18
N GLY A 129 -11.27 -17.15 -3.87
CA GLY A 129 -10.44 -17.97 -2.98
C GLY A 129 -9.09 -17.34 -2.59
N ILE A 130 -8.75 -16.15 -3.10
CA ILE A 130 -7.54 -15.43 -2.73
C ILE A 130 -7.81 -14.46 -1.58
N THR A 131 -6.93 -14.49 -0.58
CA THR A 131 -6.96 -13.59 0.58
C THR A 131 -5.88 -12.52 0.43
N PRO A 132 -6.24 -11.27 0.11
CA PRO A 132 -5.26 -10.21 -0.05
C PRO A 132 -4.84 -9.62 1.30
N TYR A 133 -3.54 -9.35 1.40
CA TYR A 133 -2.89 -8.58 2.44
C TYR A 133 -2.02 -7.50 1.81
N LEU A 134 -1.96 -6.31 2.42
CA LEU A 134 -1.01 -5.26 2.01
C LEU A 134 -0.05 -4.96 3.15
N ALA A 135 1.24 -5.18 2.90
CA ALA A 135 2.29 -4.99 3.88
C ALA A 135 2.64 -3.51 4.03
N THR A 136 2.65 -3.02 5.27
CA THR A 136 3.04 -1.65 5.62
C THR A 136 4.00 -1.62 6.81
N LEU A 137 4.47 -0.43 7.17
CA LEU A 137 5.49 -0.22 8.20
C LEU A 137 5.10 -0.88 9.53
N SER A 138 5.96 -1.78 10.03
CA SER A 138 5.73 -2.56 11.25
C SER A 138 5.49 -1.70 12.49
N TRP A 139 6.02 -0.48 12.54
CA TRP A 139 5.85 0.43 13.66
C TRP A 139 4.39 0.86 13.86
N PHE A 140 3.59 0.98 12.80
CA PHE A 140 2.17 1.32 12.95
C PHE A 140 1.39 0.29 13.76
N PHE A 141 1.83 -0.96 13.77
CA PHE A 141 1.19 -2.03 14.54
C PHE A 141 1.53 -2.01 16.04
N LYS A 142 2.45 -1.14 16.47
CA LYS A 142 2.75 -0.88 17.89
C LYS A 142 1.89 0.23 18.49
N VAL A 143 1.15 0.96 17.65
CA VAL A 143 0.30 2.07 18.08
C VAL A 143 -1.11 1.56 18.36
N PRO A 144 -1.65 1.76 19.58
CA PRO A 144 -3.01 1.33 19.90
C PRO A 144 -4.05 2.02 18.99
N PHE A 145 -5.17 1.35 18.73
CA PHE A 145 -6.28 1.77 17.85
C PHE A 145 -5.92 1.83 16.37
N LEU A 146 -4.78 2.45 16.03
CA LEU A 146 -4.25 2.47 14.67
C LEU A 146 -3.99 1.04 14.17
N ARG A 147 -3.34 0.19 14.97
CA ARG A 147 -3.05 -1.20 14.58
C ARG A 147 -4.32 -1.98 14.25
N ASP A 148 -5.38 -1.76 15.02
CA ASP A 148 -6.64 -2.49 14.89
C ASP A 148 -7.39 -2.07 13.63
N TYR A 149 -7.40 -0.77 13.35
CA TYR A 149 -7.95 -0.23 12.12
C TYR A 149 -7.19 -0.72 10.88
N LEU A 150 -5.85 -0.79 10.93
CA LEU A 150 -5.03 -1.32 9.85
C LEU A 150 -5.32 -2.81 9.59
N MET A 151 -5.29 -3.63 10.64
CA MET A 151 -5.57 -5.06 10.56
C MET A 151 -7.00 -5.35 10.07
N ALA A 152 -7.99 -4.57 10.50
CA ALA A 152 -9.38 -4.71 10.08
C ALA A 152 -9.55 -4.61 8.55
N LYS A 153 -8.72 -3.79 7.89
CA LYS A 153 -8.69 -3.66 6.42
C LYS A 153 -7.85 -4.76 5.74
N GLY A 154 -7.05 -5.52 6.49
CA GLY A 154 -6.12 -6.49 5.92
C GLY A 154 -4.73 -5.91 5.60
N LEU A 155 -4.37 -4.78 6.19
CA LEU A 155 -2.97 -4.40 6.24
C LEU A 155 -2.23 -5.28 7.25
N CYS A 156 -1.02 -5.70 6.89
CA CYS A 156 -0.14 -6.49 7.74
C CYS A 156 1.23 -5.81 7.90
N SER A 157 2.01 -6.28 8.86
CA SER A 157 3.38 -5.83 9.02
C SER A 157 4.25 -6.30 7.84
N VAL A 158 5.13 -5.43 7.36
CA VAL A 158 6.18 -5.78 6.38
C VAL A 158 7.38 -6.50 7.02
N SER A 159 7.28 -6.87 8.31
CA SER A 159 8.31 -7.67 8.97
C SER A 159 8.40 -9.06 8.34
N ARG A 160 9.61 -9.62 8.36
CA ARG A 160 9.85 -10.97 7.85
C ARG A 160 8.99 -12.02 8.58
N SER A 161 8.84 -11.92 9.90
CA SER A 161 8.00 -12.84 10.68
C SER A 161 6.54 -12.84 10.23
N ALA A 162 5.96 -11.66 9.98
CA ALA A 162 4.57 -11.55 9.53
C ALA A 162 4.38 -12.13 8.12
N ILE A 163 5.30 -11.84 7.20
CA ILE A 163 5.25 -12.37 5.84
C ILE A 163 5.47 -13.90 5.86
N ASP A 164 6.45 -14.39 6.62
CA ASP A 164 6.73 -15.82 6.76
C ASP A 164 5.51 -16.56 7.33
N TYR A 165 4.84 -15.98 8.33
CA TYR A 165 3.60 -16.54 8.88
C TYR A 165 2.53 -16.69 7.81
N LEU A 166 2.23 -15.61 7.08
CA LEU A 166 1.21 -15.61 6.03
C LEU A 166 1.52 -16.58 4.87
N LEU A 167 2.79 -16.77 4.53
CA LEU A 167 3.19 -17.70 3.48
C LEU A 167 3.28 -19.15 3.94
N SER A 168 3.33 -19.40 5.25
CA SER A 168 3.42 -20.75 5.84
C SER A 168 2.09 -21.29 6.38
N HIS A 169 1.10 -20.43 6.63
CA HIS A 169 -0.17 -20.81 7.24
C HIS A 169 -1.33 -20.66 6.26
N GLY A 170 -1.79 -21.79 5.73
CA GLY A 170 -2.85 -21.85 4.72
C GLY A 170 -2.34 -21.62 3.30
N THR A 171 -3.26 -21.66 2.34
CA THR A 171 -3.02 -21.40 0.92
C THR A 171 -3.92 -20.26 0.44
N GLY A 172 -3.65 -19.70 -0.74
CA GLY A 172 -4.43 -18.61 -1.32
C GLY A 172 -4.13 -17.24 -0.72
N ASN A 173 -3.09 -17.10 0.10
CA ASN A 173 -2.68 -15.80 0.63
C ASN A 173 -1.90 -15.02 -0.44
N LEU A 174 -2.31 -13.77 -0.70
CA LEU A 174 -1.62 -12.83 -1.58
C LEU A 174 -1.08 -11.67 -0.75
N VAL A 175 0.22 -11.65 -0.52
CA VAL A 175 0.89 -10.60 0.26
C VAL A 175 1.48 -9.56 -0.68
N GLY A 176 0.82 -8.40 -0.77
CA GLY A 176 1.30 -7.22 -1.50
C GLY A 176 2.38 -6.48 -0.70
N ILE A 177 3.52 -6.23 -1.32
CA ILE A 177 4.61 -5.41 -0.79
C ILE A 177 4.86 -4.26 -1.75
N VAL A 178 4.83 -3.04 -1.24
CA VAL A 178 5.26 -1.87 -2.00
C VAL A 178 6.79 -1.80 -1.96
N VAL A 179 7.45 -2.33 -3.00
CA VAL A 179 8.85 -2.76 -2.92
C VAL A 179 9.83 -1.60 -2.71
N GLY A 180 9.64 -0.48 -3.40
CA GLY A 180 10.47 0.70 -3.21
C GLY A 180 10.18 1.47 -1.92
N GLY A 181 9.09 1.11 -1.23
CA GLY A 181 8.71 1.63 0.08
C GLY A 181 8.76 3.15 0.15
N VAL A 182 9.29 3.68 1.26
CA VAL A 182 9.35 5.13 1.48
C VAL A 182 10.32 5.86 0.52
N GLY A 183 11.23 5.14 -0.13
CA GLY A 183 12.11 5.73 -1.15
C GLY A 183 11.34 6.13 -2.40
N GLU A 184 10.44 5.26 -2.87
CA GLU A 184 9.54 5.58 -4.00
C GLU A 184 8.52 6.65 -3.62
N ALA A 185 7.96 6.61 -2.42
CA ALA A 185 7.01 7.62 -1.95
C ALA A 185 7.62 9.04 -1.92
N LEU A 186 8.94 9.16 -1.74
CA LEU A 186 9.65 10.44 -1.80
C LEU A 186 9.86 10.98 -3.21
N GLN A 187 9.79 10.12 -4.21
CA GLN A 187 10.00 10.43 -5.62
C GLN A 187 8.71 10.23 -6.41
N SER A 188 7.56 10.28 -5.72
CA SER A 188 6.23 10.12 -6.29
C SER A 188 5.84 11.39 -7.05
N MET A 189 6.44 11.56 -8.22
CA MET A 189 6.19 12.70 -9.09
C MET A 189 5.28 12.30 -10.24
N PRO A 190 4.34 13.18 -10.63
CA PRO A 190 3.57 13.03 -11.85
C PRO A 190 4.47 12.74 -13.07
N ASN A 191 3.99 11.89 -13.96
CA ASN A 191 4.65 11.43 -15.19
C ASN A 191 5.99 10.72 -14.99
N THR A 192 6.30 10.25 -13.78
CA THR A 192 7.51 9.45 -13.53
C THR A 192 7.21 7.96 -13.44
N THR A 193 7.97 7.17 -14.20
CA THR A 193 7.89 5.71 -14.23
C THR A 193 9.21 5.12 -13.77
N THR A 194 9.69 5.61 -12.63
CA THR A 194 10.95 5.18 -12.01
C THR A 194 10.63 4.45 -10.72
N LEU A 195 11.06 3.20 -10.63
CA LEU A 195 10.82 2.32 -9.48
C LEU A 195 12.13 1.98 -8.79
N ILE A 196 12.13 1.99 -7.46
CA ILE A 196 13.27 1.57 -6.64
C ILE A 196 13.14 0.06 -6.42
N LEU A 197 13.73 -0.70 -7.33
CA LEU A 197 13.57 -2.15 -7.39
C LEU A 197 14.89 -2.89 -7.56
N ARG A 198 15.89 -2.31 -8.25
CA ARG A 198 17.09 -3.04 -8.72
C ARG A 198 17.87 -3.70 -7.58
N LYS A 199 17.92 -3.04 -6.41
CA LYS A 199 18.62 -3.53 -5.22
C LYS A 199 17.70 -4.24 -4.21
N HIS A 200 16.39 -4.20 -4.39
CA HIS A 200 15.40 -4.68 -3.42
C HIS A 200 15.01 -6.14 -3.66
N LYS A 201 15.96 -7.07 -3.46
CA LYS A 201 15.75 -8.50 -3.77
C LYS A 201 15.20 -9.34 -2.61
N GLY A 202 14.92 -8.71 -1.46
CA GLY A 202 14.48 -9.41 -0.25
C GLY A 202 13.16 -10.16 -0.43
N PHE A 203 12.20 -9.56 -1.16
CA PHE A 203 10.90 -10.17 -1.41
C PHE A 203 11.00 -11.42 -2.29
N VAL A 204 11.90 -11.43 -3.28
CA VAL A 204 12.20 -12.61 -4.12
C VAL A 204 12.81 -13.73 -3.29
N ARG A 205 13.75 -13.38 -2.40
CA ARG A 205 14.35 -14.35 -1.48
C ARG A 205 13.27 -14.99 -0.59
N THR A 206 12.39 -14.19 0.00
CA THR A 206 11.28 -14.70 0.82
C THR A 206 10.33 -15.58 0.00
N ALA A 207 9.98 -15.17 -1.22
CA ALA A 207 9.14 -15.97 -2.10
C ALA A 207 9.76 -17.35 -2.41
N LEU A 208 11.06 -17.41 -2.73
CA LEU A 208 11.80 -18.66 -2.91
C LEU A 208 11.80 -19.53 -1.65
N GLN A 209 11.95 -18.95 -0.46
CA GLN A 209 11.97 -19.72 0.79
C GLN A 209 10.66 -20.43 1.09
N HIS A 210 9.54 -19.85 0.66
CA HIS A 210 8.21 -20.40 0.89
C HIS A 210 7.64 -21.15 -0.32
N GLY A 211 8.26 -21.04 -1.51
CA GLY A 211 7.67 -21.49 -2.76
C GLY A 211 6.46 -20.65 -3.18
N ALA A 212 6.39 -19.40 -2.71
CA ALA A 212 5.31 -18.48 -3.07
C ALA A 212 5.57 -17.90 -4.47
N HIS A 213 4.54 -17.83 -5.30
CA HIS A 213 4.66 -17.29 -6.65
C HIS A 213 4.80 -15.77 -6.61
N LEU A 214 5.66 -15.21 -7.46
CA LEU A 214 5.80 -13.75 -7.56
C LEU A 214 4.75 -13.19 -8.50
N VAL A 215 4.12 -12.08 -8.12
CA VAL A 215 3.13 -11.40 -8.98
C VAL A 215 3.59 -9.98 -9.28
N PRO A 216 3.96 -9.65 -10.53
CA PRO A 216 4.26 -8.28 -10.92
C PRO A 216 2.94 -7.49 -11.00
N THR A 217 2.90 -6.30 -10.40
CA THR A 217 1.69 -5.47 -10.40
C THR A 217 2.05 -4.01 -10.57
N PHE A 218 1.38 -3.34 -11.50
CA PHE A 218 1.62 -1.93 -11.80
C PHE A 218 0.32 -1.15 -11.70
N THR A 219 0.35 0.02 -11.05
CA THR A 219 -0.79 0.90 -10.84
C THR A 219 -0.59 2.22 -11.57
N PHE A 220 -1.26 2.36 -12.71
CA PHE A 220 -1.27 3.59 -13.50
C PHE A 220 -2.09 4.67 -12.80
N GLY A 221 -1.64 5.92 -12.86
CA GLY A 221 -2.30 7.07 -12.24
C GLY A 221 -1.98 7.29 -10.76
N GLU A 222 -1.37 6.32 -10.07
CA GLU A 222 -1.10 6.38 -8.62
C GLU A 222 -0.21 7.56 -8.21
N THR A 223 0.76 7.94 -9.05
CA THR A 223 1.67 9.07 -8.84
C THR A 223 1.09 10.42 -9.26
N GLU A 224 -0.02 10.41 -10.01
CA GLU A 224 -0.59 11.61 -10.63
C GLU A 224 -1.58 12.34 -9.72
N VAL A 225 -2.02 11.69 -8.65
CA VAL A 225 -3.10 12.22 -7.77
C VAL A 225 -2.65 13.32 -6.82
N TYR A 226 -1.35 13.58 -6.75
CA TYR A 226 -0.77 14.68 -5.98
C TYR A 226 0.50 15.21 -6.67
N ASP A 227 0.77 16.48 -6.47
CA ASP A 227 2.10 17.06 -6.69
C ASP A 227 2.90 16.96 -5.40
N GLN A 228 4.20 16.69 -5.53
CA GLN A 228 5.12 16.63 -4.41
C GLN A 228 6.23 17.66 -4.55
N VAL A 229 6.55 18.35 -3.45
CA VAL A 229 7.68 19.29 -3.41
C VAL A 229 8.97 18.50 -3.18
N LEU A 230 9.85 18.50 -4.18
CA LEU A 230 11.19 17.93 -4.07
C LEU A 230 12.19 19.00 -3.63
N TYR A 231 12.96 18.67 -2.60
CA TYR A 231 13.98 19.56 -2.07
C TYR A 231 15.36 19.19 -2.61
N HIS A 232 16.12 20.18 -3.07
CA HIS A 232 17.50 19.98 -3.50
C HIS A 232 18.35 19.41 -2.35
N LYS A 233 19.32 18.54 -2.66
CA LYS A 233 20.13 17.82 -1.64
C LYS A 233 20.85 18.75 -0.67
N ASP A 234 21.18 19.96 -1.12
CA ASP A 234 21.89 20.95 -0.31
C ASP A 234 20.97 21.81 0.57
N SER A 235 19.65 21.73 0.37
CA SER A 235 18.68 22.54 1.11
C SER A 235 18.56 22.12 2.58
N CYS A 236 18.21 23.09 3.44
CA CYS A 236 17.93 22.84 4.85
C CYS A 236 16.77 21.82 5.02
N MET A 237 15.72 21.95 4.20
CA MET A 237 14.57 21.06 4.28
C MET A 237 14.92 19.61 3.89
N TYR A 238 15.78 19.40 2.89
CA TYR A 238 16.26 18.05 2.57
C TYR A 238 17.06 17.44 3.73
N LYS A 239 17.92 18.24 4.38
CA LYS A 239 18.67 17.81 5.57
C LYS A 239 17.73 17.46 6.73
N PHE A 240 16.69 18.26 6.95
CA PHE A 240 15.64 18.00 7.93
C PHE A 240 14.87 16.70 7.63
N GLN A 241 14.37 16.51 6.40
CA GLN A 241 13.68 15.28 6.00
C GLN A 241 14.55 14.04 6.21
N ARG A 242 15.85 14.13 5.88
CA ARG A 242 16.80 13.03 6.11
C ARG A 242 16.95 12.72 7.60
N HIS A 243 17.08 13.74 8.45
CA HIS A 243 17.19 13.56 9.89
C HIS A 243 15.90 13.01 10.50
N PHE A 244 14.75 13.55 10.12
CA PHE A 244 13.43 13.07 10.52
C PHE A 244 13.27 11.58 10.19
N ARG A 245 13.65 11.17 8.97
CA ARG A 245 13.61 9.75 8.57
C ARG A 245 14.54 8.86 9.39
N GLN A 246 15.71 9.35 9.82
CA GLN A 246 16.60 8.59 10.71
C GLN A 246 15.98 8.34 12.09
N ILE A 247 15.21 9.30 12.61
CA ILE A 247 14.56 9.19 13.92
C ILE A 247 13.29 8.34 13.84
N PHE A 248 12.41 8.65 12.90
CA PHE A 248 11.05 8.11 12.87
C PHE A 248 10.86 6.94 11.90
N GLY A 249 11.82 6.69 11.01
CA GLY A 249 11.75 5.59 10.03
C GLY A 249 10.81 5.83 8.84
N PHE A 250 10.15 6.99 8.78
CA PHE A 250 9.34 7.44 7.64
C PHE A 250 9.69 8.89 7.27
N TYR A 251 9.30 9.32 6.08
CA TYR A 251 9.63 10.65 5.57
C TYR A 251 8.51 11.66 5.80
N PHE A 252 8.91 12.91 6.06
CA PHE A 252 8.01 14.06 6.02
C PHE A 252 7.87 14.53 4.56
N CYS A 253 6.79 14.16 3.88
CA CYS A 253 6.53 14.60 2.51
C CYS A 253 5.68 15.89 2.51
N VAL A 254 6.09 16.89 1.73
CA VAL A 254 5.26 18.07 1.44
C VAL A 254 4.64 17.85 0.07
N PHE A 255 3.32 17.78 0.04
CA PHE A 255 2.54 17.52 -1.16
C PHE A 255 1.28 18.35 -1.16
N TYR A 256 0.73 18.56 -2.35
CA TYR A 256 -0.50 19.31 -2.56
C TYR A 256 -1.25 18.74 -3.76
N GLY A 257 -2.54 19.00 -3.77
CA GLY A 257 -3.39 18.81 -4.94
C GLY A 257 -4.30 20.01 -5.05
N ARG A 258 -5.60 19.75 -5.10
CA ARG A 258 -6.64 20.78 -5.18
C ARG A 258 -7.22 21.14 -3.81
N GLY A 259 -7.87 22.29 -3.73
CA GLY A 259 -8.74 22.67 -2.63
C GLY A 259 -10.21 22.41 -2.93
N PHE A 260 -11.09 22.80 -2.01
CA PHE A 260 -12.54 22.63 -2.17
C PHE A 260 -13.16 23.62 -3.18
N ARG A 261 -12.46 24.72 -3.49
CA ARG A 261 -12.90 25.69 -4.49
C ARG A 261 -12.22 25.38 -5.83
N GLN A 262 -12.93 25.61 -6.93
CA GLN A 262 -12.37 25.42 -8.27
C GLN A 262 -11.12 26.29 -8.44
N GLY A 263 -10.03 25.68 -8.92
CA GLY A 263 -8.75 26.37 -9.16
C GLY A 263 -7.90 26.65 -7.91
N SER A 264 -8.37 26.30 -6.70
CA SER A 264 -7.56 26.42 -5.48
C SER A 264 -6.62 25.24 -5.29
N THR A 265 -5.44 25.49 -4.72
CA THR A 265 -4.51 24.46 -4.22
C THR A 265 -4.86 24.06 -2.79
N GLY A 266 -4.70 22.78 -2.45
CA GLY A 266 -5.01 22.26 -1.12
C GLY A 266 -4.50 20.84 -0.91
N LEU A 267 -5.06 20.13 0.08
CA LEU A 267 -4.70 18.75 0.41
C LEU A 267 -5.60 17.69 -0.23
N LEU A 268 -6.63 18.12 -0.97
CA LEU A 268 -7.51 17.19 -1.68
C LEU A 268 -6.77 16.67 -2.92
N PRO A 269 -6.75 15.36 -3.18
CA PRO A 269 -6.02 14.80 -4.31
C PRO A 269 -6.70 15.17 -5.63
N TYR A 270 -5.97 15.10 -6.74
CA TYR A 270 -6.56 15.22 -8.07
C TYR A 270 -7.47 14.02 -8.36
N SER A 271 -8.64 14.28 -8.94
CA SER A 271 -9.61 13.24 -9.31
C SER A 271 -9.22 12.67 -10.67
N LEU A 272 -8.21 11.82 -10.66
CA LEU A 272 -7.66 11.15 -11.84
C LEU A 272 -7.87 9.64 -11.74
N PRO A 273 -8.09 8.94 -12.88
CA PRO A 273 -8.22 7.49 -12.91
C PRO A 273 -7.00 6.77 -12.30
N ILE A 274 -7.25 5.76 -11.46
CA ILE A 274 -6.22 4.85 -10.96
C ILE A 274 -6.53 3.42 -11.42
N VAL A 275 -5.62 2.79 -12.15
CA VAL A 275 -5.81 1.44 -12.70
C VAL A 275 -4.68 0.53 -12.28
N THR A 276 -4.99 -0.49 -11.47
CA THR A 276 -4.02 -1.53 -11.09
C THR A 276 -4.13 -2.72 -12.03
N VAL A 277 -3.04 -3.05 -12.72
CA VAL A 277 -2.91 -4.26 -13.53
C VAL A 277 -2.11 -5.30 -12.74
N VAL A 278 -2.76 -6.41 -12.42
CA VAL A 278 -2.15 -7.59 -11.77
C VAL A 278 -1.70 -8.55 -12.86
N GLY A 279 -0.39 -8.71 -12.98
CA GLY A 279 0.26 -9.52 -14.00
C GLY A 279 0.20 -11.03 -13.74
N GLU A 280 0.77 -11.78 -14.67
CA GLU A 280 0.83 -13.24 -14.60
C GLU A 280 1.78 -13.68 -13.46
N PRO A 281 1.36 -14.66 -12.63
CA PRO A 281 2.22 -15.15 -11.55
C PRO A 281 3.44 -15.89 -12.13
N LEU A 282 4.62 -15.58 -11.62
CA LEU A 282 5.85 -16.34 -11.87
C LEU A 282 5.95 -17.48 -10.85
N PRO A 283 5.90 -18.76 -11.29
CA PRO A 283 6.09 -19.89 -10.40
C PRO A 283 7.53 -19.96 -9.88
N LEU A 284 7.69 -20.17 -8.57
CA LEU A 284 8.98 -20.27 -7.91
C LEU A 284 9.11 -21.61 -7.20
N PRO A 285 10.27 -22.29 -7.29
CA PRO A 285 10.54 -23.45 -6.46
C PRO A 285 10.71 -23.04 -5.00
N LYS A 286 10.37 -23.95 -4.08
CA LYS A 286 10.69 -23.79 -2.67
C LYS A 286 12.16 -24.16 -2.41
N ILE A 287 12.95 -23.20 -1.96
CA ILE A 287 14.38 -23.37 -1.64
C ILE A 287 14.64 -22.69 -0.30
N GLU A 288 14.92 -23.47 0.75
CA GLU A 288 15.07 -22.97 2.13
C GLU A 288 16.21 -21.92 2.27
N LYS A 289 17.32 -22.16 1.58
CA LYS A 289 18.52 -21.30 1.58
C LYS A 289 18.92 -20.97 0.14
N PRO A 290 18.20 -20.08 -0.56
CA PRO A 290 18.49 -19.77 -1.95
C PRO A 290 19.82 -19.02 -2.06
N SER A 291 20.67 -19.42 -3.02
CA SER A 291 21.92 -18.70 -3.31
C SER A 291 21.62 -17.32 -3.90
N GLN A 292 22.58 -16.39 -3.81
CA GLN A 292 22.41 -15.05 -4.37
C GLN A 292 22.17 -15.09 -5.89
N GLU A 293 22.82 -16.01 -6.59
CA GLU A 293 22.64 -16.22 -8.04
C GLU A 293 21.20 -16.63 -8.40
N VAL A 294 20.60 -17.52 -7.61
CA VAL A 294 19.20 -17.93 -7.82
C VAL A 294 18.26 -16.76 -7.53
N VAL A 295 18.49 -16.02 -6.45
CA VAL A 295 17.71 -14.81 -6.14
C VAL A 295 17.82 -13.79 -7.28
N ASP A 296 19.01 -13.58 -7.82
CA ASP A 296 19.27 -12.63 -8.90
C ASP A 296 18.59 -13.04 -10.21
N LYS A 297 18.62 -14.34 -10.54
CA LYS A 297 17.90 -14.91 -11.68
C LYS A 297 16.40 -14.63 -11.60
N TYR A 298 15.75 -14.99 -10.49
CA TYR A 298 14.30 -14.79 -10.34
C TYR A 298 13.92 -13.31 -10.22
N HIS A 299 14.80 -12.49 -9.65
CA HIS A 299 14.61 -11.05 -9.62
C HIS A 299 14.66 -10.43 -11.02
N ALA A 300 15.59 -10.86 -11.88
CA ALA A 300 15.63 -10.43 -13.28
C ALA A 300 14.35 -10.83 -14.03
N LEU A 301 13.90 -12.09 -13.89
CA LEU A 301 12.63 -12.56 -14.47
C LEU A 301 11.44 -11.73 -14.00
N TYR A 302 11.39 -11.37 -12.71
CA TYR A 302 10.36 -10.50 -12.17
C TYR A 302 10.39 -9.09 -12.79
N MET A 303 11.59 -8.49 -12.91
CA MET A 303 11.76 -7.17 -13.51
C MET A 303 11.35 -7.16 -14.99
N ASP A 304 11.71 -8.20 -15.74
CA ASP A 304 11.34 -8.35 -17.15
C ASP A 304 9.82 -8.51 -17.31
N ALA A 305 9.19 -9.32 -16.44
CA ALA A 305 7.74 -9.48 -16.42
C ALA A 305 7.02 -8.16 -16.09
N LEU A 306 7.52 -7.38 -15.13
CA LEU A 306 6.98 -6.07 -14.78
C LEU A 306 7.16 -5.05 -15.91
N HIS A 307 8.31 -5.03 -16.57
CA HIS A 307 8.55 -4.16 -17.73
C HIS A 307 7.61 -4.50 -18.89
N LYS A 308 7.44 -5.78 -19.20
CA LYS A 308 6.50 -6.25 -20.22
C LYS A 308 5.06 -5.88 -19.87
N LEU A 309 4.66 -6.06 -18.61
CA LEU A 309 3.32 -5.70 -18.13
C LEU A 309 3.05 -4.20 -18.31
N PHE A 310 4.04 -3.35 -17.96
CA PHE A 310 3.95 -1.91 -18.16
C PHE A 310 3.82 -1.56 -19.64
N ASP A 311 4.73 -2.04 -20.50
CA ASP A 311 4.73 -1.72 -21.93
C ASP A 311 3.42 -2.11 -22.64
N GLN A 312 2.84 -3.24 -22.27
CA GLN A 312 1.57 -3.72 -22.84
C GLN A 312 0.38 -2.81 -22.54
N HIS A 313 0.41 -2.07 -21.43
CA HIS A 313 -0.75 -1.33 -20.93
C HIS A 313 -0.54 0.20 -20.90
N LYS A 314 0.70 0.69 -21.04
CA LYS A 314 1.05 2.10 -20.80
C LYS A 314 0.26 3.08 -21.67
N THR A 315 0.07 2.78 -22.95
CA THR A 315 -0.63 3.67 -23.90
C THR A 315 -2.13 3.74 -23.63
N GLN A 316 -2.73 2.63 -23.18
CA GLN A 316 -4.14 2.58 -22.78
C GLN A 316 -4.43 3.49 -21.58
N TYR A 317 -3.45 3.66 -20.69
CA TYR A 317 -3.61 4.39 -19.43
C TYR A 317 -2.84 5.72 -19.39
N GLY A 318 -2.62 6.33 -20.56
CA GLY A 318 -2.20 7.73 -20.69
C GLY A 318 -0.69 7.99 -20.72
N CYS A 319 0.15 6.95 -20.66
CA CYS A 319 1.59 7.10 -20.90
C CYS A 319 1.90 7.16 -22.40
N SER A 320 2.99 7.83 -22.78
CA SER A 320 3.43 7.83 -24.18
C SER A 320 4.03 6.48 -24.59
N GLU A 321 4.00 6.19 -25.89
CA GLU A 321 4.63 4.97 -26.44
C GLU A 321 6.15 4.93 -26.17
N THR A 322 6.79 6.10 -26.15
CA THR A 322 8.22 6.27 -25.88
C THR A 322 8.59 6.24 -24.40
N GLN A 323 7.61 6.32 -23.49
CA GLN A 323 7.84 6.28 -22.06
C GLN A 323 8.36 4.90 -21.64
N LYS A 324 9.42 4.90 -20.82
CA LYS A 324 10.09 3.68 -20.35
C LYS A 324 9.92 3.50 -18.85
N LEU A 325 9.82 2.24 -18.43
CA LEU A 325 9.91 1.89 -17.02
C LEU A 325 11.38 1.78 -16.62
N LEU A 326 11.81 2.60 -15.66
CA LEU A 326 13.19 2.64 -15.19
C LEU A 326 13.29 2.01 -13.80
N PHE A 327 14.31 1.19 -13.60
CA PHE A 327 14.59 0.56 -12.30
C PHE A 327 15.86 1.14 -11.68
N LEU A 328 15.73 1.74 -10.50
CA LEU A 328 16.83 2.26 -9.68
C LEU A 328 17.31 1.24 -8.64
#